data_AF-A0A2K1E6F2-F1
#
_entry.id   AF-A0A2K1E6F2-F1
#
_cell.length_a   1.000
_cell.length_b   1.000
_cell.length_c   1.000
_cell.angle_alpha   90.00
_cell.angle_beta   90.00
_cell.angle_gamma   90.00
#
_symmetry.space_group_name_H-M   'P 1'
#
loop_
_entity.id
_entity.type
_entity.pdbx_description
1 polymer ?
#
loop_
_entity_poly.entity_id
_entity_poly.type
_entity_poly.pdbx_seq_one_letter_code
_entity_poly.pdbx_strand_id
1 'polypeptide(L)' 'MDQEKRELRHQLKNAEQEKLALKGLVKRAADELDDLAEADCSEEAIDSAKAQAERFRKVIGSKAEQ' A
#
# COMPACT_ATOMS: atom_id res chain seq x y z
N MET A 1 21.48 -4.86 28.31
CA MET A 1 20.90 -6.06 27.66
C MET A 1 19.37 -6.07 27.67
N ASP A 2 18.68 -5.96 28.81
CA ASP A 2 17.20 -6.04 28.82
C ASP A 2 16.49 -4.77 28.32
N GLN A 3 17.07 -3.59 28.59
CA GLN A 3 16.56 -2.32 28.11
C GLN A 3 16.67 -2.20 26.58
N GLU A 4 17.84 -2.50 26.03
CA GLU A 4 18.09 -2.52 24.58
C GLU A 4 17.14 -3.48 23.84
N LYS A 5 16.93 -4.70 24.37
CA LYS A 5 15.93 -5.64 23.83
C LYS A 5 14.52 -5.08 23.86
N ARG A 6 14.15 -4.31 24.90
CA ARG A 6 12.84 -3.68 25.02
C ARG A 6 12.69 -2.56 24.00
N GLU A 7 13.71 -1.73 23.82
CA GLU A 7 13.73 -0.65 22.82
C GLU A 7 13.61 -1.21 21.40
N LEU A 8 14.36 -2.26 21.07
CA LEU A 8 14.26 -2.92 19.76
C LEU A 8 12.86 -3.49 19.51
N ARG A 9 12.20 -4.08 20.52
CA ARG A 9 10.81 -4.54 20.39
C ARG A 9 9.83 -3.38 20.14
N HIS A 10 10.03 -2.24 20.79
CA HIS A 10 9.21 -1.06 20.55
C HIS A 10 9.41 -0.50 19.14
N GLN A 11 10.66 -0.40 18.68
CA GLN A 11 10.98 0.04 17.32
C GLN A 11 10.38 -0.89 16.27
N LEU A 12 10.50 -2.21 16.45
CA LEU A 12 9.89 -3.19 15.56
C LEU A 12 8.38 -2.99 15.48
N LYS A 13 7.69 -2.89 16.63
CA LYS A 13 6.25 -2.67 16.66
C LYS A 13 5.86 -1.37 15.96
N ASN A 14 6.62 -0.30 16.15
CA ASN A 14 6.36 0.98 15.48
C ASN A 14 6.51 0.85 13.96
N ALA A 15 7.59 0.21 13.49
CA ALA A 15 7.82 -0.02 12.07
C ALA A 15 6.74 -0.90 11.43
N GLU A 16 6.24 -1.91 12.15
CA GLU A 16 5.13 -2.75 11.71
C GLU A 16 3.82 -1.95 11.58
N GLN A 17 3.53 -1.05 12.54
CA GLN A 17 2.35 -0.18 12.48
C GLN A 17 2.44 0.83 11.33
N GLU A 18 3.61 1.44 11.12
CA GLU A 18 3.85 2.35 10.01
C GLU A 18 3.69 1.65 8.66
N LYS A 19 4.25 0.44 8.53
CA LYS A 19 4.07 -0.40 7.34
C LYS A 19 2.59 -0.70 7.07
N LEU A 20 1.80 -1.00 8.11
CA LEU A 20 0.36 -1.23 7.98
C LEU A 20 -0.36 0.03 7.48
N ALA A 21 -0.05 1.19 8.06
CA ALA A 21 -0.64 2.47 7.67
C ALA A 21 -0.32 2.83 6.20
N LEU A 22 0.94 2.64 5.79
CA LEU A 22 1.37 2.86 4.40
C LEU A 22 0.65 1.92 3.43
N LYS A 23 0.50 0.63 3.77
CA LYS A 23 -0.31 -0.30 2.96
C LYS A 23 -1.77 0.18 2.82
N GLY A 24 -2.35 0.72 3.89
CA GLY A 24 -3.69 1.30 3.85
C GLY A 24 -3.81 2.53 2.95
N LEU A 25 -2.78 3.38 2.91
CA LEU A 25 -2.71 4.53 1.99
C LEU A 25 -2.60 4.08 0.52
N VAL A 26 -1.71 3.13 0.24
CA VAL A 26 -1.53 2.59 -1.12
C VAL A 26 -2.81 1.92 -1.63
N LYS A 27 -3.53 1.21 -0.74
CA LYS A 27 -4.84 0.63 -1.09
C LYS A 27 -5.85 1.73 -1.47
N ARG A 28 -6.00 2.76 -0.64
CA ARG A 28 -6.91 3.88 -0.93
C ARG A 28 -6.58 4.58 -2.24
N ALA A 29 -5.30 4.83 -2.51
CA ALA A 29 -4.88 5.41 -3.79
C ALA A 29 -5.23 4.52 -5.00
N ALA A 30 -5.17 3.19 -4.84
CA ALA A 30 -5.60 2.27 -5.90
C ALA A 30 -7.12 2.32 -6.13
N ASP A 31 -7.89 2.40 -5.05
CA ASP A 31 -9.35 2.49 -5.11
C ASP A 31 -9.79 3.83 -5.72
N GLU A 32 -9.15 4.95 -5.35
CA GLU A 32 -9.40 6.29 -5.95
C GLU A 32 -9.07 6.35 -7.45
N LEU A 33 -8.06 5.60 -7.91
CA LEU A 33 -7.73 5.51 -9.34
C LEU A 33 -8.82 4.79 -10.14
N ASP A 34 -9.42 3.75 -9.57
CA ASP A 34 -10.54 3.04 -10.19
C ASP A 34 -11.80 3.94 -10.23
N ASP A 35 -12.11 4.61 -9.12
CA ASP A 35 -13.24 5.55 -9.04
C ASP A 35 -13.11 6.68 -10.09
N LEU A 36 -11.90 7.22 -10.29
CA LEU A 36 -11.65 8.25 -11.30
C LEU A 36 -11.78 7.70 -12.73
N ALA A 37 -11.34 6.47 -12.98
CA ALA A 37 -11.47 5.84 -14.29
C ALA A 37 -12.95 5.63 -14.68
N GLU A 38 -13.84 5.43 -13.71
CA GLU A 38 -15.29 5.33 -13.95
C GLU A 38 -15.96 6.69 -14.23
N ALA A 39 -15.27 7.82 -13.99
CA ALA A 39 -15.80 9.18 -14.11
C ALA A 39 -15.70 9.80 -15.53
N ASP A 40 -16.05 9.03 -16.58
CA ASP A 40 -16.13 9.50 -17.98
C ASP A 40 -14.76 9.92 -18.60
N CYS A 41 -13.72 9.15 -18.28
CA CYS A 41 -12.37 9.30 -18.85
C CYS A 41 -12.23 8.70 -20.27
N SER A 42 -11.21 9.12 -21.03
CA SER A 42 -10.85 8.44 -22.29
C SER A 42 -10.38 7.01 -22.01
N GLU A 43 -10.60 6.09 -22.96
CA GLU A 43 -10.23 4.68 -22.83
C GLU A 43 -8.74 4.48 -22.47
N GLU A 44 -7.84 5.27 -23.09
CA GLU A 44 -6.41 5.28 -22.78
C GLU A 44 -6.11 5.71 -21.33
N ALA A 45 -6.85 6.69 -20.80
CA ALA A 45 -6.71 7.14 -19.42
C ALA A 45 -7.25 6.10 -18.43
N ILE A 46 -8.36 5.43 -18.78
CA ILE A 46 -8.94 4.33 -18.00
C ILE A 46 -7.95 3.17 -17.88
N ASP A 47 -7.36 2.75 -19.01
CA ASP A 47 -6.42 1.63 -19.04
C ASP A 47 -5.15 1.92 -18.25
N SER A 48 -4.62 3.14 -18.37
CA SER A 48 -3.48 3.61 -17.59
C SER A 48 -3.77 3.62 -16.09
N ALA A 49 -4.94 4.15 -15.68
CA ALA A 49 -5.35 4.19 -14.28
C ALA A 49 -5.51 2.79 -13.68
N LYS A 50 -6.18 1.87 -14.39
CA LYS A 50 -6.33 0.47 -13.98
C LYS A 50 -5.00 -0.24 -13.85
N ALA A 51 -4.08 -0.05 -14.79
CA ALA A 51 -2.74 -0.62 -14.73
C ALA A 51 -1.96 -0.11 -13.51
N GLN A 52 -2.11 1.17 -13.16
CA GLN A 52 -1.47 1.77 -11.99
C GLN A 52 -2.09 1.26 -10.67
N ALA A 53 -3.42 1.16 -10.60
CA ALA A 53 -4.12 0.57 -9.46
C ALA A 53 -3.71 -0.90 -9.23
N GLU A 54 -3.55 -1.68 -10.31
CA GLU A 54 -3.06 -3.07 -10.23
C GLU A 54 -1.63 -3.14 -9.67
N ARG A 55 -0.73 -2.22 -10.07
CA ARG A 55 0.63 -2.15 -9.50
C ARG A 55 0.60 -1.86 -8.01
N PHE A 56 -0.25 -0.94 -7.55
CA PHE A 56 -0.41 -0.65 -6.13
C PHE A 56 -0.94 -1.86 -5.37
N ARG A 57 -1.90 -2.59 -5.94
CA ARG A 57 -2.41 -3.86 -5.39
C ARG A 57 -1.34 -4.94 -5.30
N LYS A 58 -0.45 -5.03 -6.29
CA LYS A 58 0.72 -5.93 -6.24
C LYS A 58 1.67 -5.55 -5.11
N VAL A 59 1.94 -4.27 -4.86
CA VAL A 59 2.81 -3.84 -3.75
C VAL A 59 2.22 -4.20 -2.37
N ILE A 60 0.90 -4.11 -2.19
CA ILE A 60 0.26 -4.49 -0.92
C ILE A 60 0.11 -6.00 -0.75
N GLY A 61 -0.15 -6.73 -1.85
CA GLY A 61 -0.47 -8.16 -1.90
C GLY A 61 0.72 -9.09 -2.15
N SER A 62 1.85 -8.58 -2.67
CA SER A 62 3.09 -9.33 -2.76
C SER A 62 3.54 -9.66 -1.34
N LYS A 63 3.32 -10.91 -0.95
CA LYS A 63 4.03 -11.52 0.16
C LYS A 63 5.52 -11.32 -0.13
N ALA A 64 6.21 -10.64 0.77
CA ALA A 64 7.49 -11.19 1.17
C ALA A 64 7.16 -12.59 1.69
N GLU A 65 7.33 -13.60 0.83
CA GLU A 65 7.43 -14.99 1.22
C GLU A 65 8.60 -15.05 2.21
N GLN A 66 8.24 -15.16 3.49
CA GLN A 66 9.05 -15.75 4.54
C GLN A 66 8.43 -17.10 4.86
#